data_AF-A0A946U735-F1
#
_entry.id   AF-A0A946U735-F1
#
_cell.length_a   1.000
_cell.length_b   1.000
_cell.length_c   1.000
_cell.angle_alpha   90.00
_cell.angle_beta   90.00
_cell.angle_gamma   90.00
#
_symmetry.space_group_name_H-M   'P 1'
#
loop_
_entity.id
_entity.type
_entity.pdbx_description
1 polymer ?
#
loop_
_entity_poly.entity_id
_entity_poly.type
_entity_poly.pdbx_seq_one_letter_code
_entity_poly.pdbx_strand_id
1 'polypeptide(L)'
;MELSRRRFLEYCSIAAGTIGLTPGDLAGLNEALANPAAPEVIWLHGSSCTGCSVSFLNRISDTMGEPASVVEVLTQAINLTHHATVMTFAGESCGAVLEHAVKRGNYILVLEGGVPTAFGGFCCIAYSYKGEEVTYAAAVSELVQHASHVVCAGTCSSFGGIPAAGSNPSGVVSVQA
;
A
#
# COMPACT_ATOMS: atom_id res chain seq x y z
N MET A 1 -18.44 -25.36 7.38
CA MET A 1 -17.65 -25.89 6.25
C MET A 1 -16.29 -25.22 6.34
N GLU A 2 -15.25 -25.94 6.75
CA GLU A 2 -13.93 -25.31 6.90
C GLU A 2 -13.31 -25.06 5.53
N LEU A 3 -13.15 -23.77 5.20
CA LEU A 3 -12.52 -23.32 3.98
C LEU A 3 -11.00 -23.41 4.16
N SER A 4 -10.36 -24.47 3.65
CA SER A 4 -8.90 -24.55 3.65
C SER A 4 -8.31 -23.80 2.44
N ARG A 5 -7.08 -23.28 2.56
CA ARG A 5 -6.37 -22.58 1.46
C ARG A 5 -6.42 -23.40 0.16
N ARG A 6 -6.15 -24.71 0.23
CA ARG A 6 -6.18 -25.60 -0.93
C ARG A 6 -7.57 -25.65 -1.57
N ARG A 7 -8.62 -25.82 -0.77
CA ARG A 7 -10.00 -25.94 -1.26
C ARG A 7 -10.52 -24.63 -1.84
N PHE A 8 -10.11 -23.51 -1.25
CA PHE A 8 -10.36 -22.18 -1.81
C PHE A 8 -9.69 -22.02 -3.19
N LEU A 9 -8.40 -22.35 -3.31
CA LEU A 9 -7.68 -22.26 -4.58
C LEU A 9 -8.23 -23.23 -5.65
N GLU A 10 -8.64 -24.45 -5.27
CA GLU A 10 -9.34 -25.39 -6.16
C GLU A 10 -10.66 -24.77 -6.67
N TYR A 11 -11.44 -24.17 -5.78
CA TYR A 11 -12.69 -23.51 -6.15
C TYR A 11 -12.46 -22.32 -7.09
N CYS A 12 -11.49 -21.45 -6.78
CA CYS A 12 -11.12 -20.33 -7.65
C CYS A 12 -10.64 -20.79 -9.02
N SER A 13 -9.86 -21.87 -9.09
CA SER A 13 -9.35 -22.43 -10.35
C SER A 13 -10.48 -23.00 -11.21
N ILE A 14 -11.43 -23.72 -10.60
CA ILE A 14 -12.61 -24.23 -11.29
C ILE A 14 -13.46 -23.06 -11.79
N ALA A 15 -13.76 -22.09 -10.92
CA ALA A 15 -14.54 -20.91 -11.29
C ALA A 15 -13.90 -20.14 -12.45
N ALA A 16 -12.59 -19.87 -12.38
CA ALA A 16 -11.84 -19.23 -13.46
C ALA A 16 -11.94 -20.04 -14.78
N GLY A 17 -11.76 -21.36 -14.71
CA GLY A 17 -11.92 -22.23 -15.88
C GLY A 17 -13.32 -22.22 -16.48
N THR A 18 -14.37 -22.16 -15.65
CA THR A 18 -15.76 -22.14 -16.14
C THR A 18 -16.12 -20.87 -16.92
N ILE A 19 -15.50 -19.74 -16.59
CA ILE A 19 -15.69 -18.48 -17.31
C ILE A 19 -14.59 -18.22 -18.36
N GLY A 20 -13.73 -19.21 -18.61
CA GLY A 20 -12.68 -19.13 -19.62
C GLY A 20 -11.54 -18.17 -19.28
N LEU A 21 -11.37 -17.77 -18.02
CA LEU A 21 -10.25 -16.94 -17.59
C LEU A 21 -8.94 -17.73 -17.70
N THR A 22 -8.02 -17.22 -18.50
CA THR A 22 -6.65 -17.72 -18.57
C THR A 22 -5.77 -17.05 -17.50
N PRO A 23 -4.61 -17.63 -17.16
CA PRO A 23 -3.61 -16.95 -16.32
C PRO A 23 -3.16 -15.59 -16.88
N GLY A 24 -3.25 -15.38 -18.20
CA GLY A 24 -2.97 -14.09 -18.84
C GLY A 24 -4.07 -13.05 -18.60
N ASP A 25 -5.33 -13.48 -18.54
CA ASP A 25 -6.47 -12.58 -18.27
C ASP A 25 -6.48 -12.09 -16.81
N LEU A 26 -5.98 -12.92 -15.88
CA LEU A 26 -5.77 -12.50 -14.49
C LEU A 26 -4.74 -11.36 -14.36
N ALA A 27 -3.77 -11.27 -15.28
CA ALA A 27 -2.82 -10.17 -15.29
C ALA A 27 -3.48 -8.83 -15.69
N GLY A 28 -4.53 -8.87 -16.51
CA GLY A 28 -5.32 -7.70 -16.93
C GLY A 28 -6.49 -7.37 -16.00
N LEU A 29 -6.79 -8.22 -15.00
CA LEU A 29 -7.93 -8.02 -14.11
C LEU A 29 -7.85 -6.71 -13.33
N ASN A 30 -6.65 -6.29 -12.91
CA ASN A 30 -6.46 -4.99 -12.27
C ASN A 30 -6.84 -3.84 -13.20
N GLU A 31 -6.51 -3.93 -14.48
CA GLU A 31 -6.84 -2.87 -15.46
C GLU A 31 -8.33 -2.89 -15.83
N ALA A 32 -8.96 -4.07 -15.83
CA ALA A 32 -10.39 -4.23 -16.05
C ALA A 32 -11.26 -3.78 -14.85
N LEU A 33 -10.74 -3.89 -13.62
CA LEU A 33 -11.40 -3.46 -12.39
C LEU A 33 -11.03 -2.03 -11.98
N ALA A 34 -9.93 -1.49 -12.50
CA ALA A 34 -9.52 -0.12 -12.23
C ALA A 34 -10.57 0.85 -12.77
N ASN A 35 -10.92 1.83 -11.95
CA ASN A 35 -11.71 2.97 -12.42
C ASN A 35 -10.73 4.00 -13.00
N PRO A 36 -10.71 4.27 -14.31
CA PRO A 36 -9.73 5.19 -14.92
C PRO A 36 -9.85 6.63 -14.40
N ALA A 37 -10.99 6.99 -13.81
CA ALA A 37 -11.22 8.30 -13.21
C ALA A 37 -10.88 8.36 -11.72
N ALA A 38 -10.67 7.22 -11.06
CA ALA A 38 -10.32 7.19 -9.63
C ALA A 38 -8.83 7.51 -9.43
N PRO A 39 -8.47 8.26 -8.37
CA PRO A 39 -7.08 8.57 -8.07
C PRO A 39 -6.28 7.29 -7.77
N GLU A 40 -5.07 7.24 -8.30
CA GLU A 40 -4.07 6.23 -7.96
C GLU A 40 -3.54 6.49 -6.54
N VAL A 41 -3.49 5.44 -5.72
CA VAL A 41 -3.03 5.51 -4.32
C VAL A 41 -1.87 4.54 -4.11
N ILE A 42 -0.77 5.06 -3.57
CA ILE A 42 0.37 4.28 -3.09
C ILE A 42 0.39 4.38 -1.57
N TRP A 43 0.37 3.25 -0.87
CA TRP A 43 0.49 3.18 0.58
C TRP A 43 1.81 2.51 0.96
N LEU A 44 2.68 3.24 1.65
CA LEU A 44 3.97 2.75 2.14
C LEU A 44 3.99 2.62 3.66
N HIS A 45 4.70 1.59 4.13
CA HIS A 45 4.87 1.29 5.54
C HIS A 45 6.30 1.59 6.00
N GLY A 46 6.43 2.43 7.02
CA GLY A 46 7.67 2.73 7.72
C GLY A 46 7.72 2.06 9.09
N SER A 47 8.20 2.80 10.09
CA SER A 47 8.13 2.39 11.51
C SER A 47 6.67 2.40 12.00
N SER A 48 5.95 1.30 11.69
CA SER A 48 4.51 1.16 11.86
C SER A 48 4.15 -0.17 12.52
N CYS A 49 2.90 -0.30 12.95
CA CYS A 49 2.33 -1.53 13.49
C CYS A 49 1.20 -2.11 12.62
N THR A 50 0.99 -1.58 11.40
CA THR A 50 -0.12 -1.92 10.49
C THR A 50 -1.51 -1.57 11.04
N GLY A 51 -1.60 -0.92 12.21
CA GLY A 51 -2.86 -0.54 12.83
C GLY A 51 -3.65 0.49 12.03
N CYS A 52 -2.99 1.35 11.24
CA CYS A 52 -3.70 2.34 10.43
C CYS A 52 -4.34 1.65 9.21
N SER A 53 -3.63 0.69 8.61
CA SER A 53 -4.20 -0.20 7.59
C SER A 53 -5.40 -1.01 8.11
N VAL A 54 -5.28 -1.63 9.29
CA VAL A 54 -6.41 -2.36 9.90
C VAL A 54 -7.58 -1.43 10.20
N SER A 55 -7.32 -0.21 10.67
CA SER A 55 -8.36 0.80 10.87
C SER A 55 -9.06 1.17 9.56
N PHE A 56 -8.31 1.33 8.46
CA PHE A 56 -8.87 1.57 7.12
C PHE A 56 -9.73 0.40 6.64
N LEU A 57 -9.27 -0.84 6.83
CA LEU A 57 -10.02 -2.06 6.48
C LEU A 57 -11.31 -2.21 7.28
N ASN A 58 -11.38 -1.66 8.49
CA ASN A 58 -12.58 -1.64 9.32
C ASN A 58 -13.54 -0.48 8.99
N ARG A 59 -13.38 0.20 7.83
CA ARG A 59 -14.28 1.28 7.43
C ARG A 59 -15.73 0.80 7.40
N ILE A 60 -16.56 1.52 8.16
CA ILE A 60 -18.02 1.47 8.12
C ILE A 60 -18.52 2.91 8.19
N SER A 61 -19.36 3.33 7.25
CA SER A 61 -19.96 4.67 7.21
C SER A 61 -21.43 4.59 6.80
N ASP A 62 -22.28 5.41 7.42
CA ASP A 62 -23.69 5.63 7.06
C ASP A 62 -23.89 6.99 6.35
N THR A 63 -22.81 7.70 6.06
CA THR A 63 -22.85 9.02 5.41
C THR A 63 -23.28 8.87 3.96
N MET A 64 -24.41 9.51 3.61
CA MET A 64 -24.97 9.46 2.26
C MET A 64 -23.99 10.06 1.24
N GLY A 65 -23.66 9.29 0.20
CA GLY A 65 -22.77 9.72 -0.88
C GLY A 65 -21.30 9.35 -0.68
N GLU A 66 -20.92 8.75 0.45
CA GLU A 66 -19.60 8.18 0.67
C GLU A 66 -19.61 6.65 0.54
N PRO A 67 -18.48 6.01 0.19
CA PRO A 67 -18.36 4.55 0.24
C PRO A 67 -18.66 4.04 1.65
N ALA A 68 -19.62 3.12 1.79
CA ALA A 68 -20.07 2.63 3.10
C ALA A 68 -19.08 1.64 3.72
N SER A 69 -18.29 0.95 2.90
CA SER A 69 -17.32 -0.08 3.31
C SER A 69 -15.97 0.08 2.62
N VAL A 70 -14.94 -0.59 3.13
CA VAL A 70 -13.63 -0.62 2.45
C VAL A 70 -13.70 -1.26 1.06
N VAL A 71 -14.60 -2.23 0.85
CA VAL A 71 -14.79 -2.86 -0.46
C VAL A 71 -15.24 -1.82 -1.48
N GLU A 72 -16.19 -0.96 -1.14
CA GLU A 72 -16.63 0.12 -2.00
C GLU A 72 -15.53 1.16 -2.22
N VAL A 73 -14.72 1.48 -1.20
CA VAL A 73 -13.56 2.36 -1.38
C VAL A 73 -12.61 1.79 -2.45
N LEU A 74 -12.25 0.51 -2.32
CA LEU A 74 -11.29 -0.16 -3.20
C LEU A 74 -11.82 -0.45 -4.60
N THR A 75 -13.14 -0.49 -4.79
CA THR A 75 -13.76 -0.82 -6.09
C THR A 75 -14.34 0.39 -6.81
N GLN A 76 -14.60 1.50 -6.11
CA GLN A 76 -15.30 2.66 -6.68
C GLN A 76 -14.59 3.99 -6.47
N ALA A 77 -13.85 4.16 -5.37
CA ALA A 77 -13.32 5.46 -4.96
C ALA A 77 -11.85 5.66 -5.27
N ILE A 78 -11.01 4.63 -5.14
CA ILE A 78 -9.56 4.73 -5.36
C ILE A 78 -9.03 3.52 -6.13
N ASN A 79 -7.92 3.70 -6.83
CA ASN A 79 -7.11 2.60 -7.33
C ASN A 79 -5.93 2.39 -6.36
N LEU A 80 -6.03 1.43 -5.45
CA LEU A 80 -4.96 1.11 -4.50
C LEU A 80 -3.87 0.26 -5.18
N THR A 81 -2.97 0.95 -5.88
CA THR A 81 -1.92 0.32 -6.70
C THR A 81 -0.88 -0.41 -5.87
N HIS A 82 -0.52 0.14 -4.71
CA HIS A 82 0.48 -0.45 -3.82
C HIS A 82 0.03 -0.40 -2.37
N HIS A 83 0.05 -1.55 -1.70
CA HIS A 83 -0.17 -1.68 -0.26
C HIS A 83 0.33 -3.05 0.20
N ALA A 84 1.47 -3.10 0.89
CA ALA A 84 2.19 -4.36 1.17
C ALA A 84 1.34 -5.43 1.87
N THR A 85 0.36 -5.03 2.69
CA THR A 85 -0.54 -5.96 3.40
C THR A 85 -1.62 -6.62 2.54
N VAL A 86 -2.16 -5.94 1.52
CA VAL A 86 -3.37 -6.41 0.80
C VAL A 86 -3.21 -6.53 -0.71
N MET A 87 -2.11 -6.03 -1.27
CA MET A 87 -1.84 -6.16 -2.70
C MET A 87 -1.51 -7.61 -3.10
N THR A 88 -1.78 -7.94 -4.37
CA THR A 88 -1.52 -9.30 -4.90
C THR A 88 -0.06 -9.53 -5.30
N PHE A 89 0.66 -8.47 -5.71
CA PHE A 89 2.06 -8.57 -6.13
C PHE A 89 3.03 -8.67 -4.94
N ALA A 90 4.19 -9.26 -5.17
CA ALA A 90 5.24 -9.41 -4.16
C ALA A 90 6.64 -9.33 -4.79
N GLY A 91 7.64 -8.99 -3.97
CA GLY A 91 9.05 -8.90 -4.40
C GLY A 91 9.24 -7.94 -5.58
N GLU A 92 9.98 -8.36 -6.59
CA GLU A 92 10.32 -7.54 -7.79
C GLU A 92 9.09 -6.97 -8.50
N SER A 93 7.98 -7.72 -8.56
CA SER A 93 6.75 -7.23 -9.19
C SER A 93 6.12 -6.06 -8.43
N CYS A 94 6.30 -6.01 -7.11
CA CYS A 94 5.87 -4.91 -6.26
C CYS A 94 6.74 -3.65 -6.50
N GLY A 95 8.06 -3.83 -6.59
CA GLY A 95 8.98 -2.74 -6.94
C GLY A 95 8.75 -2.17 -8.35
N ALA A 96 8.43 -3.03 -9.32
CA ALA A 96 8.10 -2.59 -10.69
C ALA A 96 6.83 -1.71 -10.74
N VAL A 97 5.83 -2.03 -9.90
CA VAL A 97 4.62 -1.23 -9.77
C VAL A 97 4.94 0.17 -9.24
N LEU A 98 5.81 0.28 -8.23
CA LEU A 98 6.27 1.57 -7.70
C LEU A 98 7.05 2.37 -8.75
N GLU A 99 7.99 1.72 -9.46
CA GLU A 99 8.76 2.37 -10.53
C GLU A 99 7.84 2.94 -11.64
N HIS A 100 6.83 2.18 -12.04
CA HIS A 100 5.83 2.64 -13.02
C HIS A 100 4.99 3.80 -12.50
N ALA A 101 4.57 3.75 -11.23
CA ALA A 101 3.78 4.83 -10.65
C ALA A 101 4.60 6.12 -10.50
N VAL A 102 5.87 6.04 -10.10
CA VAL A 102 6.81 7.19 -10.07
C VAL A 102 6.97 7.83 -11.46
N LYS A 103 7.13 7.02 -12.51
CA LYS A 103 7.22 7.51 -13.91
C LYS A 103 5.95 8.21 -14.38
N ARG A 104 4.77 7.74 -13.96
CA ARG A 104 3.48 8.39 -14.28
C ARG A 104 3.22 9.64 -13.45
N GLY A 105 3.62 9.62 -12.19
CA GLY A 105 3.31 10.65 -11.19
C GLY A 105 1.82 10.80 -10.93
N ASN A 106 1.44 11.89 -10.25
CA ASN A 106 0.05 12.27 -9.99
C ASN A 106 -0.79 11.22 -9.21
N TYR A 107 -0.17 10.60 -8.22
CA TYR A 107 -0.84 9.69 -7.27
C TYR A 107 -1.00 10.35 -5.89
N ILE A 108 -1.83 9.76 -5.03
CA ILE A 108 -1.87 10.08 -3.60
C ILE A 108 -0.92 9.14 -2.89
N LEU A 109 0.03 9.69 -2.13
CA LEU A 109 0.97 8.93 -1.33
C LEU A 109 0.49 8.87 0.12
N VAL A 110 0.13 7.69 0.59
CA VAL A 110 -0.21 7.44 1.98
C VAL A 110 1.02 6.86 2.70
N LEU A 111 1.39 7.50 3.80
CA LEU A 111 2.54 7.12 4.61
C LEU A 111 2.04 6.65 5.98
N GLU A 112 2.20 5.36 6.26
CA GLU A 112 1.92 4.76 7.56
C GLU A 112 3.23 4.46 8.28
N GLY A 113 3.40 5.05 9.47
CA GLY A 113 4.62 4.89 10.28
C GLY A 113 5.62 6.02 10.15
N GLY A 114 6.46 6.17 11.19
CA GLY A 114 7.51 7.19 11.20
C GLY A 114 8.71 6.81 10.33
N VAL A 115 9.54 7.81 10.02
CA VAL A 115 10.73 7.66 9.17
C VAL A 115 11.98 7.46 10.05
N PRO A 116 12.60 6.26 10.09
CA PRO A 116 13.85 6.06 10.83
C PRO A 116 15.03 6.67 10.07
N THR A 117 15.87 7.44 10.78
CA THR A 117 17.03 8.12 10.20
C THR A 117 18.37 7.62 10.74
N ALA A 118 18.37 6.87 11.86
CA ALA A 118 19.60 6.28 12.39
C ALA A 118 20.16 5.21 11.44
N PHE A 119 21.46 4.95 11.55
CA PHE A 119 22.18 3.95 10.74
C PHE A 119 21.95 4.10 9.24
N GLY A 120 21.79 5.33 8.73
CA GLY A 120 21.51 5.59 7.31
C GLY A 120 20.11 5.16 6.87
N GLY A 121 19.15 5.00 7.79
CA GLY A 121 17.78 4.57 7.50
C GLY A 121 17.58 3.05 7.41
N PHE A 122 18.65 2.26 7.55
CA PHE A 122 18.60 0.79 7.43
C PHE A 122 17.81 0.08 8.55
N CYS A 123 17.29 0.81 9.54
CA CYS A 123 16.30 0.25 10.47
C CYS A 123 14.96 -0.10 9.82
N CYS A 124 14.67 0.40 8.62
CA CYS A 124 13.47 0.05 7.87
C CYS A 124 13.74 0.06 6.36
N ILE A 125 13.74 -1.12 5.77
CA ILE A 125 13.72 -1.31 4.31
C ILE A 125 12.26 -1.35 3.88
N ALA A 126 11.85 -0.42 3.01
CA ALA A 126 10.48 -0.35 2.52
C ALA A 126 10.20 -1.45 1.49
N TYR A 127 11.15 -1.66 0.57
CA TYR A 127 11.11 -2.71 -0.44
C TYR A 127 12.52 -2.95 -1.00
N SER A 128 12.67 -4.05 -1.74
CA SER A 128 13.85 -4.32 -2.57
C SER A 128 13.41 -4.40 -4.03
N TYR A 129 14.20 -3.84 -4.94
CA TYR A 129 13.92 -3.86 -6.36
C TYR A 129 15.21 -3.86 -7.17
N LYS A 130 15.31 -4.72 -8.20
CA LYS A 130 16.50 -4.88 -9.04
C LYS A 130 17.76 -5.21 -8.24
N GLY A 131 17.61 -5.96 -7.16
CA GLY A 131 18.72 -6.35 -6.27
C GLY A 131 19.17 -5.27 -5.28
N GLU A 132 18.53 -4.11 -5.25
CA GLU A 132 18.86 -3.01 -4.33
C GLU A 132 17.80 -2.90 -3.22
N GLU A 133 18.25 -2.67 -1.99
CA GLU A 133 17.37 -2.38 -0.84
C GLU A 133 17.08 -0.87 -0.78
N VAL A 134 15.80 -0.51 -0.74
CA VAL A 134 15.36 0.87 -0.62
C VAL A 134 14.90 1.12 0.82
N THR A 135 15.64 1.96 1.55
CA THR A 135 15.24 2.37 2.90
C THR A 135 13.92 3.15 2.83
N TYR A 136 13.12 3.09 3.89
CA TYR A 136 11.88 3.87 3.95
C TYR A 136 12.14 5.37 3.82
N ALA A 137 13.23 5.88 4.39
CA ALA A 137 13.62 7.29 4.24
C ALA A 137 13.91 7.66 2.76
N ALA A 138 14.61 6.80 2.02
CA ALA A 138 14.87 7.01 0.60
C ALA A 138 13.58 6.92 -0.23
N ALA A 139 12.76 5.89 0.01
CA ALA A 139 11.48 5.72 -0.65
C ALA A 139 10.56 6.92 -0.44
N VAL A 140 10.40 7.41 0.80
CA VAL A 140 9.62 8.62 1.05
C VAL A 140 10.20 9.80 0.26
N SER A 141 11.51 10.05 0.37
CA SER A 141 12.16 11.20 -0.28
C SER A 141 11.99 11.21 -1.81
N GLU A 142 11.99 10.05 -2.45
CA GLU A 142 11.73 9.90 -3.89
C GLU A 142 10.24 10.05 -4.20
N LEU A 143 9.38 9.25 -3.56
CA LEU A 143 7.98 9.18 -3.93
C LEU A 143 7.20 10.46 -3.65
N VAL A 144 7.61 11.30 -2.69
CA VAL A 144 6.89 12.58 -2.45
C VAL A 144 7.02 13.52 -3.64
N GLN A 145 8.12 13.44 -4.40
CA GLN A 145 8.42 14.38 -5.49
C GLN A 145 7.45 14.23 -6.68
N HIS A 146 6.80 13.07 -6.79
CA HIS A 146 5.89 12.73 -7.87
C HIS A 146 4.43 12.60 -7.41
N ALA A 147 4.19 12.70 -6.09
CA ALA A 147 2.85 12.64 -5.51
C ALA A 147 2.09 13.95 -5.73
N SER A 148 0.80 13.86 -6.04
CA SER A 148 -0.11 15.01 -6.06
C SER A 148 -0.45 15.48 -4.64
N HIS A 149 -0.56 14.53 -3.71
CA HIS A 149 -0.91 14.75 -2.31
C HIS A 149 -0.19 13.72 -1.45
N VAL A 150 0.18 14.10 -0.23
CA VAL A 150 0.76 13.21 0.78
C VAL A 150 -0.18 13.17 1.98
N VAL A 151 -0.50 11.95 2.43
CA VAL A 151 -1.37 11.70 3.58
C VAL A 151 -0.59 10.93 4.64
N CYS A 152 -0.42 11.53 5.81
CA CYS A 152 0.16 10.85 6.97
C CYS A 152 -0.93 10.03 7.68
N ALA A 153 -0.95 8.72 7.45
CA ALA A 153 -1.86 7.79 8.11
C ALA A 153 -1.35 7.44 9.52
N GLY A 154 -1.84 8.19 10.51
CA GLY A 154 -1.65 7.93 11.93
C GLY A 154 -0.55 8.73 12.61
N THR A 155 -0.54 8.71 13.94
CA THR A 155 0.36 9.53 14.78
C THR A 155 1.84 9.29 14.50
N CYS A 156 2.23 8.08 14.09
CA CYS A 156 3.64 7.77 13.81
C CYS A 156 4.17 8.54 12.59
N SER A 157 3.43 8.57 11.47
CA SER A 157 3.85 9.36 10.30
C SER A 157 3.64 10.85 10.53
N SER A 158 2.57 11.25 11.21
CA SER A 158 2.28 12.68 11.46
C SER A 158 3.21 13.34 12.47
N PHE A 159 3.63 12.61 13.52
CA PHE A 159 4.32 13.20 14.69
C PHE A 159 5.45 12.32 15.25
N GLY A 160 5.86 11.25 14.57
CA GLY A 160 6.86 10.29 15.02
C GLY A 160 6.28 9.17 15.89
N GLY A 161 5.33 9.49 16.77
CA GLY A 161 4.55 8.52 17.55
C GLY A 161 5.38 7.66 18.52
N ILE A 162 4.89 6.44 18.82
CA ILE A 162 5.55 5.51 19.74
C ILE A 162 7.01 5.21 19.33
N PRO A 163 7.32 4.95 18.04
CA PRO A 163 8.70 4.66 17.65
C PRO A 163 9.69 5.81 17.91
N ALA A 164 9.21 7.07 17.92
CA ALA A 164 10.02 8.24 18.22
C ALA A 164 10.09 8.59 19.72
N ALA A 165 9.39 7.86 20.58
CA ALA A 165 9.30 8.15 22.00
C ALA A 165 10.56 7.72 22.77
N GLY A 166 10.80 8.37 23.91
CA GLY A 166 11.87 8.00 24.85
C GLY A 166 13.26 8.14 24.24
N SER A 167 14.04 7.06 24.26
CA SER A 167 15.43 7.05 23.78
C SER A 167 15.55 7.05 22.25
N ASN A 168 14.48 6.76 21.51
CA ASN A 168 14.42 6.76 20.03
C ASN A 168 15.67 6.15 19.34
N PRO A 169 15.99 4.86 19.58
CA PRO A 169 17.25 4.26 19.15
C PRO A 169 17.41 4.17 17.62
N SER A 170 16.30 4.17 16.86
CA SER A 170 16.29 4.17 15.40
C SER A 170 16.16 5.56 14.78
N GLY A 171 16.16 6.62 15.60
CA GLY A 171 16.10 8.01 15.12
C GLY A 171 14.85 8.30 14.29
N VAL A 172 13.69 7.78 14.71
CA VAL A 172 12.42 7.98 14.01
C VAL A 172 11.97 9.42 14.12
N VAL A 173 11.56 9.99 13.00
CA VAL A 173 10.95 11.32 12.87
C VAL A 173 9.60 11.22 12.16
N SER A 174 8.79 12.29 12.25
CA SER A 174 7.59 12.43 11.43
C SER A 174 7.94 12.68 9.96
N VAL A 175 6.99 12.44 9.08
CA VAL A 175 7.01 13.00 7.73
C VAL A 175 6.79 14.50 7.87
N GLN A 176 7.77 15.32 7.50
CA GLN A 176 7.65 16.78 7.51
C GLN A 176 7.19 17.26 6.13
N ALA A 177 6.28 18.23 6.12
CA ALA A 177 5.84 18.93 4.93
C ALA A 177 6.87 19.99 4.49
#